data_AF-A0A212CTZ3-F1
#
_entry.id   AF-A0A212CTZ3-F1
#
_cell.length_a   1.000
_cell.length_b   1.000
_cell.length_c   1.000
_cell.angle_alpha   90.00
_cell.angle_beta   90.00
_cell.angle_gamma   90.00
#
_symmetry.space_group_name_H-M   'P 1'
#
loop_
_entity.id
_entity.type
_entity.pdbx_description
1 polymer ?
#
loop_
_entity_poly.entity_id
_entity_poly.type
_entity_poly.pdbx_seq_one_letter_code
_entity_poly.pdbx_strand_id
1 'polypeptide(L)'
;DSWDGQHIPVLFSIFCGLLVAVSYHLSRQSSDPSVLFSLVQSKIFPKTEEKNPEDPLSEVKDPLPEKLRNSVPALKYVLYALVGFVGFVTHYVLPQVRKQLPWHCFSHPLLKTLEYNQYEVRNAATVMWFEKLHVWLLFVEKNIIYPLIVLNELSSSAETIASPKKLDTELGALMITIAGLKLLRSSFSSPTYQYVTVIFTVLFFKIDYEAFSETMLLDLFFMSILFNKLWELLYKLQFVYTYIAPWQITWGSAFHAFAQPFAVPRILLAAVSAFFSTPLNPFLGSAIFITSYVRPVKFWERDYNTKRVDHSNTRLASQLDRNPGSDDNNLNSIFYEHLTRSLQHSLCGDLLLGRWGNYSTGDCFILASDYLNALVHLIEIGNGLVTFQLRGLEFR
;
A
#
# COMPACT_ATOMS: atom_id res chain seq x y z
N ASP A 1 -29.71 1.47 -34.03
CA ASP A 1 -28.33 1.45 -34.57
C ASP A 1 -27.41 0.75 -33.60
N SER A 2 -27.26 -0.57 -33.75
CA SER A 2 -26.22 -1.35 -33.07
C SER A 2 -24.86 -0.96 -33.67
N TRP A 3 -23.93 -0.54 -32.82
CA TRP A 3 -22.57 -0.18 -33.24
C TRP A 3 -21.93 -1.29 -34.07
N ASP A 4 -21.27 -0.95 -35.18
CA ASP A 4 -20.51 -1.92 -35.98
C ASP A 4 -19.44 -2.61 -35.12
N GLY A 5 -19.34 -3.93 -35.25
CA GLY A 5 -18.48 -4.79 -34.41
C GLY A 5 -16.99 -4.42 -34.42
N GLN A 6 -16.54 -3.62 -35.40
CA GLN A 6 -15.16 -3.11 -35.48
C GLN A 6 -14.84 -2.00 -34.45
N HIS A 7 -15.83 -1.22 -34.00
CA HIS A 7 -15.58 -0.12 -33.06
C HIS A 7 -15.48 -0.58 -31.60
N ILE A 8 -16.07 -1.74 -31.28
CA ILE A 8 -16.10 -2.33 -29.93
C ILE A 8 -14.69 -2.59 -29.36
N PRO A 9 -13.75 -3.25 -30.07
CA PRO A 9 -12.40 -3.48 -29.54
C PRO A 9 -11.58 -2.18 -29.38
N VAL A 10 -11.80 -1.18 -30.22
CA VAL A 10 -11.10 0.12 -30.13
C VAL A 10 -11.56 0.89 -28.90
N LEU A 11 -12.87 0.99 -28.68
CA LEU A 11 -13.44 1.64 -27.50
C LEU A 11 -13.02 0.95 -26.20
N PHE A 12 -13.01 -0.39 -26.19
CA PHE A 12 -12.55 -1.14 -25.03
C PHE A 12 -11.06 -0.89 -24.74
N SER A 13 -10.23 -0.79 -25.79
CA SER A 13 -8.80 -0.46 -25.65
C SER A 13 -8.60 0.96 -25.11
N ILE A 14 -9.38 1.94 -25.58
CA ILE A 14 -9.38 3.31 -25.04
C ILE A 14 -9.79 3.31 -23.57
N PHE A 15 -10.86 2.57 -23.22
CA PHE A 15 -11.29 2.40 -21.84
C PHE A 15 -10.18 1.83 -20.96
N CYS A 16 -9.52 0.75 -21.39
CA CYS A 16 -8.39 0.15 -20.69
C CYS A 16 -7.22 1.13 -20.50
N GLY A 17 -6.86 1.89 -21.54
CA GLY A 17 -5.81 2.91 -21.46
C GLY A 17 -6.14 4.03 -20.47
N LEU A 18 -7.39 4.55 -20.52
CA LEU A 18 -7.88 5.54 -19.57
C LEU A 18 -7.92 4.99 -18.15
N LEU A 19 -8.36 3.73 -17.97
CA LEU A 19 -8.43 3.09 -16.67
C LEU A 19 -7.06 2.98 -16.01
N VAL A 20 -6.02 2.59 -16.76
CA VAL A 20 -4.64 2.54 -16.26
C VAL A 20 -4.15 3.95 -15.91
N ALA A 21 -4.35 4.94 -16.79
CA ALA A 21 -3.92 6.31 -16.55
C ALA A 21 -4.61 6.92 -15.31
N VAL A 22 -5.94 6.77 -15.21
CA VAL A 22 -6.73 7.23 -14.07
C VAL A 22 -6.30 6.52 -12.79
N SER A 23 -6.12 5.20 -12.82
CA SER A 23 -5.65 4.43 -11.67
C SER A 23 -4.25 4.88 -11.21
N TYR A 24 -3.35 5.16 -12.16
CA TYR A 24 -2.02 5.67 -11.88
C TYR A 24 -2.09 7.05 -11.21
N HIS A 25 -2.85 8.00 -11.75
CA HIS A 25 -2.98 9.33 -11.15
C HIS A 25 -3.69 9.30 -9.79
N LEU A 26 -4.73 8.47 -9.64
CA LEU A 26 -5.42 8.27 -8.38
C LEU A 26 -4.56 7.60 -7.32
N SER A 27 -3.62 6.74 -7.72
CA SER A 27 -2.65 6.17 -6.78
C SER A 27 -1.68 7.22 -6.23
N ARG A 28 -1.50 8.36 -6.91
CA ARG A 28 -0.66 9.48 -6.47
C ARG A 28 -1.42 10.51 -5.63
N GLN A 29 -2.75 10.44 -5.61
CA GLN A 29 -3.59 11.37 -4.86
C GLN A 29 -3.95 10.78 -3.50
N SER A 30 -3.61 11.51 -2.44
CA SER A 30 -4.23 11.36 -1.12
C SER A 30 -5.74 11.53 -1.30
N SER A 31 -6.49 10.72 -0.55
CA SER A 31 -7.93 10.44 -0.55
C SER A 31 -8.88 11.67 -0.56
N ASP A 32 -8.72 12.61 -1.50
CA ASP A 32 -9.58 13.79 -1.65
C ASP A 32 -10.41 13.66 -2.94
N PRO A 33 -11.72 13.37 -2.85
CA PRO A 33 -12.59 13.18 -4.01
C PRO A 33 -12.75 14.46 -4.86
N SER A 34 -12.32 15.61 -4.35
CA SER A 34 -12.44 16.92 -5.00
C SER A 34 -11.64 17.01 -6.30
N VAL A 35 -10.51 16.31 -6.42
CA VAL A 35 -9.65 16.34 -7.62
C VAL A 35 -10.19 15.43 -8.74
N LEU A 36 -10.92 14.37 -8.36
CA LEU A 36 -11.68 13.54 -9.30
C LEU A 36 -12.81 14.34 -9.94
N PHE A 37 -13.51 15.14 -9.13
CA PHE A 37 -14.60 16.00 -9.60
C PHE A 37 -14.09 17.11 -10.54
N SER A 38 -12.91 17.67 -10.30
CA SER A 38 -12.31 18.67 -11.19
C SER A 38 -11.84 18.08 -12.52
N LEU A 39 -11.34 16.84 -12.54
CA LEU A 39 -10.96 16.13 -13.77
C LEU A 39 -12.18 15.77 -14.62
N VAL A 40 -13.26 15.32 -13.97
CA VAL A 40 -14.56 15.01 -14.59
C VAL A 40 -15.20 16.28 -15.18
N GLN A 41 -15.11 17.42 -14.49
CA GLN A 41 -15.57 18.71 -15.02
C GLN A 41 -14.76 19.19 -16.25
N SER A 42 -13.47 18.84 -16.35
CA SER A 42 -12.60 19.35 -17.42
C SER A 42 -12.80 18.68 -18.80
N LYS A 43 -13.50 17.53 -18.86
CA LYS A 43 -13.58 16.68 -20.06
C LYS A 43 -14.99 16.36 -20.57
N ILE A 44 -16.05 16.75 -19.84
CA ILE A 44 -17.45 16.39 -20.17
C ILE A 44 -18.13 17.33 -21.20
N PHE A 45 -17.46 18.40 -21.65
CA PHE A 45 -17.98 19.23 -22.75
C PHE A 45 -16.98 19.34 -23.90
N PRO A 46 -17.27 18.69 -25.04
CA PRO A 46 -17.64 19.45 -26.23
C PRO A 46 -18.90 18.92 -26.93
N LYS A 47 -19.49 19.83 -27.74
CA LYS A 47 -20.79 19.77 -28.41
C LYS A 47 -20.91 18.71 -29.52
N THR A 48 -22.16 18.28 -29.73
CA THR A 48 -22.74 17.51 -30.83
C THR A 48 -22.73 18.25 -32.17
N GLU A 49 -22.49 17.54 -33.28
CA GLU A 49 -23.10 17.69 -34.65
C GLU A 49 -22.56 16.54 -35.54
N GLU A 50 -23.41 15.59 -35.97
CA GLU A 50 -24.17 15.46 -37.23
C GLU A 50 -23.45 14.72 -38.38
N LYS A 51 -24.24 13.96 -39.15
CA LYS A 51 -23.90 12.75 -39.96
C LYS A 51 -23.79 13.07 -41.47
N ASN A 52 -23.34 12.07 -42.26
CA ASN A 52 -23.70 11.66 -43.65
C ASN A 52 -22.58 11.67 -44.76
N PRO A 53 -22.70 10.92 -45.90
CA PRO A 53 -22.23 9.53 -46.09
C PRO A 53 -21.45 9.22 -47.43
N GLU A 54 -21.11 7.92 -47.67
CA GLU A 54 -20.64 7.22 -48.91
C GLU A 54 -19.13 7.33 -49.25
N ASP A 55 -18.37 6.32 -49.72
CA ASP A 55 -18.62 5.06 -50.49
C ASP A 55 -17.41 4.04 -50.28
N PRO A 56 -17.24 2.88 -50.97
CA PRO A 56 -16.98 1.57 -50.35
C PRO A 56 -15.63 0.93 -50.74
N LEU A 57 -15.46 -0.36 -50.41
CA LEU A 57 -14.45 -1.34 -50.88
C LEU A 57 -13.13 -1.42 -50.09
N SER A 58 -13.00 -2.40 -49.19
CA SER A 58 -12.61 -3.78 -49.56
C SER A 58 -12.18 -4.55 -48.30
N GLU A 59 -12.83 -5.68 -48.14
CA GLU A 59 -12.63 -6.67 -47.09
C GLU A 59 -11.32 -7.41 -47.34
N VAL A 60 -10.28 -7.15 -46.53
CA VAL A 60 -9.10 -8.02 -46.42
C VAL A 60 -9.13 -8.64 -45.03
N LYS A 61 -9.57 -9.89 -44.96
CA LYS A 61 -9.59 -10.69 -43.75
C LYS A 61 -8.17 -11.08 -43.38
N ASP A 62 -7.58 -10.36 -42.43
CA ASP A 62 -6.26 -10.66 -41.90
C ASP A 62 -6.26 -12.04 -41.20
N PRO A 63 -5.35 -12.96 -41.52
CA PRO A 63 -5.21 -14.27 -40.86
C PRO A 63 -4.46 -14.20 -39.51
N LEU A 64 -4.11 -12.99 -39.05
CA LEU A 64 -3.34 -12.76 -37.82
C LEU A 64 -4.11 -12.93 -36.47
N PRO A 65 -5.45 -12.84 -36.36
CA PRO A 65 -6.13 -12.92 -35.05
C PRO A 65 -6.20 -14.34 -34.48
N GLU A 66 -6.10 -15.40 -35.31
CA GLU A 66 -6.16 -16.78 -34.82
C GLU A 66 -4.84 -17.24 -34.16
N LYS A 67 -3.69 -16.83 -34.71
CA LYS A 67 -2.37 -17.18 -34.15
C LYS A 67 -2.09 -16.45 -32.83
N LEU A 68 -2.60 -15.22 -32.68
CA LEU A 68 -2.53 -14.49 -31.40
C LEU A 68 -3.41 -15.16 -30.34
N ARG A 69 -4.64 -15.58 -30.69
CA ARG A 69 -5.59 -16.23 -29.76
C ARG A 69 -5.04 -17.53 -29.14
N ASN A 70 -4.28 -18.32 -29.91
CA ASN A 70 -3.65 -19.55 -29.42
C ASN A 70 -2.38 -19.31 -28.56
N SER A 71 -1.79 -18.11 -28.61
CA SER A 71 -0.61 -17.74 -27.80
C SER A 71 -0.96 -17.07 -26.46
N VAL A 72 -2.19 -16.54 -26.31
CA VAL A 72 -2.66 -15.89 -25.09
C VAL A 72 -2.60 -16.78 -23.84
N PRO A 73 -2.98 -18.08 -23.87
CA PRO A 73 -3.02 -18.90 -22.66
C PRO A 73 -1.64 -19.06 -22.00
N ALA A 74 -0.59 -19.28 -22.79
CA ALA A 74 0.77 -19.41 -22.30
C ALA A 74 1.28 -18.09 -21.70
N LEU A 75 0.95 -16.96 -22.33
CA LEU A 75 1.34 -15.64 -21.86
C LEU A 75 0.79 -15.35 -20.45
N LYS A 76 -0.45 -15.78 -20.14
CA LYS A 76 -1.05 -15.57 -18.81
C LYS A 76 -0.25 -16.25 -17.69
N TYR A 77 0.07 -17.53 -17.86
CA TYR A 77 0.85 -18.28 -16.88
C TYR A 77 2.28 -17.75 -16.73
N VAL A 78 2.89 -17.29 -17.84
CA VAL A 78 4.19 -16.62 -17.79
C VAL A 78 4.12 -15.33 -16.97
N LEU A 79 3.08 -14.52 -17.16
CA LEU A 79 2.87 -13.30 -16.36
C LEU A 79 2.67 -13.60 -14.87
N TYR A 80 1.90 -14.63 -14.52
CA TYR A 80 1.71 -15.05 -13.14
C TYR A 80 3.00 -15.57 -12.49
N ALA A 81 3.76 -16.40 -13.20
CA ALA A 81 5.06 -16.87 -12.75
C ALA A 81 6.04 -15.69 -12.58
N LEU A 82 6.00 -14.72 -13.49
CA LEU A 82 6.83 -13.53 -13.44
C LEU A 82 6.50 -12.65 -12.22
N VAL A 83 5.21 -12.38 -11.92
CA VAL A 83 4.81 -11.70 -10.67
C VAL A 83 5.29 -12.48 -9.46
N GLY A 84 5.12 -13.79 -9.47
CA GLY A 84 5.52 -14.60 -8.33
C GLY A 84 7.00 -14.53 -8.07
N PHE A 85 7.81 -14.65 -9.12
CA PHE A 85 9.26 -14.57 -9.01
C PHE A 85 9.74 -13.15 -8.64
N VAL A 86 9.30 -12.13 -9.37
CA VAL A 86 9.72 -10.74 -9.12
C VAL A 86 9.26 -10.28 -7.73
N GLY A 87 8.02 -10.56 -7.36
CA GLY A 87 7.47 -10.22 -6.05
C GLY A 87 8.19 -10.96 -4.91
N PHE A 88 8.47 -12.26 -5.07
CA PHE A 88 9.24 -13.03 -4.09
C PHE A 88 10.66 -12.47 -3.92
N VAL A 89 11.36 -12.16 -5.01
CA VAL A 89 12.70 -11.57 -4.94
C VAL A 89 12.66 -10.19 -4.27
N THR A 90 11.69 -9.34 -4.66
CA THR A 90 11.62 -7.93 -4.25
C THR A 90 11.13 -7.74 -2.82
N HIS A 91 10.09 -8.47 -2.41
CA HIS A 91 9.39 -8.25 -1.13
C HIS A 91 9.74 -9.29 -0.06
N TYR A 92 10.33 -10.43 -0.44
CA TYR A 92 10.77 -11.46 0.51
C TYR A 92 12.30 -11.58 0.54
N VAL A 93 12.96 -11.98 -0.55
CA VAL A 93 14.39 -12.28 -0.53
C VAL A 93 15.23 -11.04 -0.21
N LEU A 94 15.03 -9.95 -0.94
CA LEU A 94 15.87 -8.76 -0.81
C LEU A 94 15.77 -8.09 0.58
N PRO A 95 14.58 -7.95 1.19
CA PRO A 95 14.48 -7.47 2.57
C PRO A 95 15.13 -8.44 3.56
N GLN A 96 14.98 -9.76 3.39
CA GLN A 96 15.56 -10.76 4.31
C GLN A 96 17.08 -10.73 4.34
N VAL A 97 17.74 -10.61 3.18
CA VAL A 97 19.21 -10.53 3.11
C VAL A 97 19.79 -9.22 3.66
N ARG A 98 18.95 -8.17 3.77
CA ARG A 98 19.28 -6.86 4.36
C ARG A 98 19.01 -6.79 5.86
N LYS A 99 18.22 -7.72 6.43
CA LYS A 99 18.00 -7.76 7.89
C LYS A 99 19.30 -8.04 8.62
N GLN A 100 19.36 -7.59 9.88
CA GLN A 100 20.52 -7.80 10.74
C GLN A 100 20.85 -9.28 10.93
N LEU A 101 19.83 -10.13 11.05
CA LEU A 101 19.94 -11.58 11.20
C LEU A 101 19.10 -12.29 10.13
N PRO A 102 19.61 -12.44 8.89
CA PRO A 102 18.89 -13.11 7.82
C PRO A 102 18.48 -14.54 8.20
N TRP A 103 17.17 -14.82 8.16
CA TRP A 103 16.55 -16.09 8.58
C TRP A 103 16.96 -16.58 9.98
N HIS A 104 17.60 -15.74 10.80
CA HIS A 104 18.31 -16.13 12.02
C HIS A 104 19.39 -17.21 11.80
N CYS A 105 19.77 -17.50 10.55
CA CYS A 105 20.84 -18.44 10.22
C CYS A 105 22.20 -17.75 10.12
N PHE A 106 22.21 -16.45 9.86
CA PHE A 106 23.42 -15.64 9.71
C PHE A 106 23.52 -14.60 10.84
N SER A 107 24.73 -14.33 11.32
CA SER A 107 25.01 -13.38 12.40
C SER A 107 25.06 -11.92 11.96
N HIS A 108 25.15 -11.68 10.65
CA HIS A 108 25.27 -10.36 10.05
C HIS A 108 24.47 -10.28 8.74
N PRO A 109 24.08 -9.06 8.30
CA PRO A 109 23.44 -8.87 7.01
C PRO A 109 24.35 -9.31 5.86
N LEU A 110 23.77 -9.96 4.86
CA LEU A 110 24.48 -10.38 3.65
C LEU A 110 24.70 -9.20 2.71
N LEU A 111 23.70 -8.32 2.59
CA LEU A 111 23.81 -7.06 1.85
C LEU A 111 24.06 -5.91 2.82
N LYS A 112 25.33 -5.52 2.94
CA LYS A 112 25.77 -4.43 3.82
C LYS A 112 25.82 -3.12 3.05
N THR A 113 25.43 -2.03 3.72
CA THR A 113 25.72 -0.67 3.27
C THR A 113 27.20 -0.35 3.46
N LEU A 114 27.73 0.64 2.73
CA LEU A 114 29.12 1.07 2.88
C LEU A 114 29.39 1.63 4.29
N GLU A 115 28.35 2.18 4.90
CA GLU A 115 28.37 2.81 6.22
C GLU A 115 28.18 1.81 7.37
N TYR A 116 27.96 0.52 7.10
CA TYR A 116 27.61 -0.49 8.13
C TYR A 116 28.62 -0.60 9.28
N ASN A 117 29.91 -0.36 9.02
CA ASN A 117 30.96 -0.40 10.04
C ASN A 117 31.31 0.98 10.62
N GLN A 118 30.59 2.03 10.25
CA GLN A 118 30.85 3.39 10.74
C GLN A 118 30.06 3.62 12.03
N TYR A 119 30.75 4.14 13.05
CA TYR A 119 30.12 4.52 14.32
C TYR A 119 29.20 5.73 14.15
N GLU A 120 29.66 6.76 13.43
CA GLU A 120 28.88 7.94 13.06
C GLU A 120 29.00 8.21 11.56
N VAL A 121 27.85 8.34 10.91
CA VAL A 121 27.75 8.64 9.47
C VAL A 121 27.78 10.15 9.27
N ARG A 122 28.86 10.65 8.66
CA ARG A 122 29.07 12.11 8.45
C ARG A 122 28.49 12.65 7.14
N ASN A 123 28.25 11.77 6.17
CA ASN A 123 27.77 12.12 4.83
C ASN A 123 26.46 11.41 4.53
N ALA A 124 25.72 11.87 3.52
CA ALA A 124 24.52 11.15 3.07
C ALA A 124 24.85 9.71 2.65
N ALA A 125 23.99 8.76 3.04
CA ALA A 125 24.18 7.35 2.77
C ALA A 125 24.25 7.07 1.27
N THR A 126 25.32 6.43 0.84
CA THR A 126 25.59 6.11 -0.55
C THR A 126 24.58 5.11 -1.11
N VAL A 127 24.15 5.32 -2.37
CA VAL A 127 23.15 4.44 -3.00
C VAL A 127 23.85 3.19 -3.53
N MET A 128 23.53 2.05 -2.93
CA MET A 128 24.14 0.76 -3.26
C MET A 128 23.52 0.14 -4.52
N TRP A 129 24.25 -0.77 -5.18
CA TRP A 129 23.77 -1.45 -6.39
C TRP A 129 22.47 -2.25 -6.15
N PHE A 130 22.32 -2.86 -4.97
CA PHE A 130 21.13 -3.63 -4.62
C PHE A 130 19.91 -2.75 -4.35
N GLU A 131 20.11 -1.49 -3.93
CA GLU A 131 19.01 -0.52 -3.79
C GLU A 131 18.54 -0.05 -5.17
N LYS A 132 19.46 0.15 -6.12
CA LYS A 132 19.12 0.42 -7.53
C LYS A 132 18.36 -0.74 -8.15
N LEU A 133 18.81 -1.98 -7.89
CA LEU A 133 18.11 -3.19 -8.33
C LEU A 133 16.70 -3.26 -7.73
N HIS A 134 16.53 -2.98 -6.43
CA HIS A 134 15.22 -2.95 -5.78
C HIS A 134 14.26 -1.97 -6.46
N VAL A 135 14.71 -0.73 -6.68
CA VAL A 135 13.90 0.31 -7.35
C VAL A 135 13.54 -0.11 -8.77
N TRP A 136 14.47 -0.73 -9.50
CA TRP A 136 14.20 -1.20 -10.86
C TRP A 136 13.18 -2.35 -10.88
N LEU A 137 13.31 -3.31 -9.96
CA LEU A 137 12.34 -4.39 -9.81
C LEU A 137 10.95 -3.86 -9.43
N LEU A 138 10.87 -2.93 -8.48
CA LEU A 138 9.63 -2.23 -8.11
C LEU A 138 9.02 -1.48 -9.31
N PHE A 139 9.87 -0.83 -10.12
CA PHE A 139 9.40 -0.13 -11.32
C PHE A 139 8.79 -1.11 -12.33
N VAL A 140 9.47 -2.22 -12.62
CA VAL A 140 8.99 -3.26 -13.54
C VAL A 140 7.71 -3.90 -13.00
N GLU A 141 7.68 -4.26 -11.73
CA GLU A 141 6.52 -4.86 -11.07
C GLU A 141 5.30 -3.94 -11.14
N LYS A 142 5.43 -2.69 -10.70
CA LYS A 142 4.33 -1.71 -10.64
C LYS A 142 3.84 -1.24 -12.00
N ASN A 143 4.76 -0.92 -12.92
CA ASN A 143 4.41 -0.21 -14.15
C ASN A 143 4.26 -1.12 -15.36
N ILE A 144 4.78 -2.35 -15.31
CA ILE A 144 4.72 -3.29 -16.43
C ILE A 144 3.89 -4.50 -16.03
N ILE A 145 4.33 -5.25 -15.02
CA ILE A 145 3.76 -6.59 -14.78
C ILE A 145 2.32 -6.51 -14.27
N TYR A 146 2.04 -5.73 -13.22
CA TYR A 146 0.68 -5.63 -12.68
C TYR A 146 -0.34 -5.06 -13.67
N PRO A 147 -0.07 -3.94 -14.39
CA PRO A 147 -0.98 -3.44 -15.40
C PRO A 147 -1.26 -4.46 -16.49
N LEU A 148 -0.25 -5.21 -16.95
CA LEU A 148 -0.45 -6.24 -17.97
C LEU A 148 -1.36 -7.38 -17.48
N ILE A 149 -1.21 -7.84 -16.23
CA ILE A 149 -2.09 -8.86 -15.66
C ILE A 149 -3.53 -8.36 -15.57
N VAL A 150 -3.74 -7.16 -15.01
CA VAL A 150 -5.09 -6.63 -14.83
C VAL A 150 -5.74 -6.38 -16.18
N LEU A 151 -5.02 -5.81 -17.16
CA LEU A 151 -5.53 -5.60 -18.52
C LEU A 151 -5.88 -6.92 -19.23
N ASN A 152 -5.05 -7.95 -19.07
CA ASN A 152 -5.32 -9.26 -19.62
C ASN A 152 -6.58 -9.89 -19.00
N GLU A 153 -6.76 -9.79 -17.68
CA GLU A 153 -7.94 -10.33 -17.01
C GLU A 153 -9.20 -9.52 -17.26
N LEU A 154 -9.10 -8.19 -17.40
CA LEU A 154 -10.18 -7.32 -17.87
C LEU A 154 -10.63 -7.75 -19.27
N SER A 155 -9.68 -7.91 -20.19
CA SER A 155 -9.97 -8.31 -21.58
C SER A 155 -10.58 -9.71 -21.66
N SER A 156 -10.09 -10.64 -20.83
CA SER A 156 -10.57 -12.03 -20.83
C SER A 156 -11.93 -12.21 -20.15
N SER A 157 -12.28 -11.34 -19.19
CA SER A 157 -13.50 -11.47 -18.39
C SER A 157 -14.62 -10.53 -18.85
N ALA A 158 -14.34 -9.56 -19.73
CA ALA A 158 -15.32 -8.57 -20.16
C ALA A 158 -16.54 -9.22 -20.84
N GLU A 159 -16.32 -10.14 -21.77
CA GLU A 159 -17.41 -10.79 -22.53
C GLU A 159 -18.28 -11.69 -21.64
N THR A 160 -17.67 -12.39 -20.69
CA THR A 160 -18.39 -13.31 -19.79
C THR A 160 -19.18 -12.56 -18.71
N ILE A 161 -18.63 -11.47 -18.17
CA ILE A 161 -19.29 -10.64 -17.15
C ILE A 161 -20.42 -9.80 -17.75
N ALA A 162 -20.23 -9.25 -18.96
CA ALA A 162 -21.26 -8.44 -19.64
C ALA A 162 -22.35 -9.28 -20.32
N SER A 163 -22.28 -10.61 -20.21
CA SER A 163 -23.30 -11.49 -20.79
C SER A 163 -24.60 -11.41 -19.96
N PRO A 164 -25.78 -11.32 -20.61
CA PRO A 164 -27.08 -11.18 -19.93
C PRO A 164 -27.49 -12.38 -19.07
N LYS A 165 -26.68 -13.45 -19.03
CA LYS A 165 -26.86 -14.61 -18.16
C LYS A 165 -26.20 -14.45 -16.78
N LYS A 166 -25.30 -13.49 -16.57
CA LYS A 166 -24.56 -13.31 -15.31
C LYS A 166 -24.89 -11.99 -14.62
N LEU A 167 -24.38 -10.88 -15.14
CA LEU A 167 -24.76 -9.53 -14.73
C LEU A 167 -25.28 -8.83 -15.97
N ASP A 168 -26.42 -8.15 -15.86
CA ASP A 168 -26.89 -7.24 -16.91
C ASP A 168 -25.75 -6.30 -17.35
N THR A 169 -25.75 -5.93 -18.63
CA THR A 169 -24.65 -5.21 -19.29
C THR A 169 -24.15 -3.99 -18.49
N GLU A 170 -25.07 -3.22 -17.89
CA GLU A 170 -24.77 -2.03 -17.09
C GLU A 170 -24.05 -2.37 -15.77
N LEU A 171 -24.55 -3.37 -15.03
CA LEU A 171 -23.96 -3.80 -13.77
C LEU A 171 -22.62 -4.51 -14.01
N GLY A 172 -22.49 -5.27 -15.10
CA GLY A 172 -21.24 -5.90 -15.52
C GLY A 172 -20.16 -4.86 -15.82
N ALA A 173 -20.48 -3.82 -16.59
CA ALA A 173 -19.55 -2.73 -16.90
C ALA A 173 -19.10 -1.97 -15.64
N LEU A 174 -20.02 -1.70 -14.71
CA LEU A 174 -19.71 -1.06 -13.44
C LEU A 174 -18.78 -1.94 -12.58
N MET A 175 -19.05 -3.24 -12.49
CA MET A 175 -18.20 -4.19 -11.75
C MET A 175 -16.80 -4.33 -12.34
N ILE A 176 -16.68 -4.43 -13.66
CA ILE A 176 -15.38 -4.44 -14.37
C ILE A 176 -14.59 -3.17 -14.05
N THR A 177 -15.25 -2.02 -14.08
CA THR A 177 -14.61 -0.72 -13.80
C THR A 177 -14.14 -0.63 -12.35
N ILE A 178 -14.98 -1.00 -11.38
CA ILE A 178 -14.62 -0.99 -9.95
C ILE A 178 -13.49 -1.99 -9.66
N ALA A 179 -13.58 -3.19 -10.23
CA ALA A 179 -12.57 -4.23 -10.03
C ALA A 179 -11.22 -3.82 -10.61
N GLY A 180 -11.21 -3.36 -11.87
CA GLY A 180 -10.00 -2.88 -12.54
C GLY A 180 -9.38 -1.68 -11.81
N LEU A 181 -10.18 -0.69 -11.42
CA LEU A 181 -9.72 0.48 -10.68
C LEU A 181 -9.10 0.10 -9.33
N LYS A 182 -9.75 -0.78 -8.57
CA LYS A 182 -9.23 -1.25 -7.28
C LYS A 182 -7.91 -1.99 -7.45
N LEU A 183 -7.85 -2.96 -8.36
CA LEU A 183 -6.66 -3.79 -8.57
C LEU A 183 -5.47 -2.95 -9.06
N LEU A 184 -5.69 -2.07 -10.04
CA LEU A 184 -4.63 -1.19 -10.56
C LEU A 184 -4.17 -0.17 -9.51
N ARG A 185 -5.10 0.53 -8.85
CA ARG A 185 -4.75 1.50 -7.80
C ARG A 185 -3.96 0.84 -6.67
N SER A 186 -4.41 -0.33 -6.22
CA SER A 186 -3.73 -1.06 -5.14
C SER A 186 -2.34 -1.53 -5.57
N SER A 187 -2.17 -1.95 -6.83
CA SER A 187 -0.87 -2.37 -7.37
C SER A 187 0.15 -1.23 -7.42
N PHE A 188 -0.29 -0.02 -7.76
CA PHE A 188 0.58 1.16 -7.79
C PHE A 188 0.95 1.67 -6.38
N SER A 189 -0.03 1.70 -5.46
CA SER A 189 0.15 2.24 -4.10
C SER A 189 0.89 1.27 -3.18
N SER A 190 0.55 -0.01 -3.15
CA SER A 190 1.07 -0.98 -2.18
C SER A 190 1.28 -2.39 -2.78
N PRO A 191 2.40 -2.63 -3.49
CA PRO A 191 2.68 -3.91 -4.14
C PRO A 191 3.10 -5.03 -3.16
N THR A 192 3.55 -4.66 -1.95
CA THR A 192 4.27 -5.53 -1.00
C THR A 192 3.64 -6.90 -0.78
N TYR A 193 2.31 -6.97 -0.72
CA TYR A 193 1.57 -8.21 -0.48
C TYR A 193 0.74 -8.68 -1.68
N GLN A 194 0.74 -7.91 -2.79
CA GLN A 194 -0.11 -8.20 -3.95
C GLN A 194 0.34 -9.46 -4.68
N TYR A 195 1.65 -9.73 -4.76
CA TYR A 195 2.16 -10.94 -5.41
C TYR A 195 1.64 -12.21 -4.71
N VAL A 196 1.55 -12.20 -3.38
CA VAL A 196 0.99 -13.32 -2.60
C VAL A 196 -0.48 -13.53 -2.93
N THR A 197 -1.26 -12.44 -2.95
CA THR A 197 -2.68 -12.48 -3.32
C THR A 197 -2.87 -13.05 -4.73
N VAL A 198 -2.10 -12.58 -5.72
CA VAL A 198 -2.21 -13.04 -7.12
C VAL A 198 -1.86 -14.51 -7.24
N ILE A 199 -0.71 -14.94 -6.71
CA ILE A 199 -0.29 -16.36 -6.79
C ILE A 199 -1.31 -17.26 -6.09
N PHE A 200 -1.72 -16.90 -4.88
CA PHE A 200 -2.68 -17.71 -4.14
C PHE A 200 -4.01 -17.81 -4.87
N THR A 201 -4.52 -16.70 -5.43
CA THR A 201 -5.76 -16.71 -6.21
C THR A 201 -5.64 -17.63 -7.42
N VAL A 202 -4.52 -17.58 -8.14
CA VAL A 202 -4.28 -18.45 -9.30
C VAL A 202 -4.20 -19.91 -8.88
N LEU A 203 -3.42 -20.25 -7.85
CA LEU A 203 -3.32 -21.64 -7.37
C LEU A 203 -4.68 -22.15 -6.88
N PHE A 204 -5.39 -21.36 -6.09
CA PHE A 204 -6.69 -21.74 -5.52
C PHE A 204 -7.77 -21.94 -6.58
N PHE A 205 -7.96 -20.98 -7.48
CA PHE A 205 -9.05 -21.02 -8.47
C PHE A 205 -8.71 -21.72 -9.78
N LYS A 206 -7.42 -21.99 -10.08
CA LYS A 206 -7.04 -22.75 -11.29
C LYS A 206 -6.59 -24.18 -11.02
N ILE A 207 -6.12 -24.50 -9.82
CA ILE A 207 -5.62 -25.84 -9.51
C ILE A 207 -6.56 -26.56 -8.55
N ASP A 208 -6.83 -25.96 -7.38
CA ASP A 208 -7.50 -26.70 -6.30
C ASP A 208 -9.05 -26.67 -6.42
N TYR A 209 -9.61 -25.51 -6.76
CA TYR A 209 -11.05 -25.22 -6.63
C TYR A 209 -11.60 -24.47 -7.85
N GLU A 210 -11.37 -25.01 -9.05
CA GLU A 210 -11.85 -24.41 -10.31
C GLU A 210 -13.38 -24.22 -10.35
N ALA A 211 -14.14 -25.12 -9.73
CA ALA A 211 -15.61 -25.05 -9.70
C ALA A 211 -16.17 -23.80 -9.00
N PHE A 212 -15.37 -23.14 -8.14
CA PHE A 212 -15.78 -21.91 -7.45
C PHE A 212 -15.34 -20.63 -8.17
N SER A 213 -14.58 -20.75 -9.26
CA SER A 213 -14.11 -19.60 -10.05
C SER A 213 -15.22 -19.10 -10.96
N GLU A 214 -15.62 -17.84 -10.78
CA GLU A 214 -16.59 -17.20 -11.68
C GLU A 214 -15.88 -16.57 -12.87
N THR A 215 -14.95 -15.67 -12.57
CA THR A 215 -14.00 -15.06 -13.51
C THR A 215 -12.77 -14.63 -12.71
N MET A 216 -11.58 -14.81 -13.29
CA MET A 216 -10.33 -14.49 -12.61
C MET A 216 -10.25 -13.01 -12.17
N LEU A 217 -10.86 -12.08 -12.92
CA LEU A 217 -10.95 -10.67 -12.51
C LEU A 217 -11.70 -10.49 -11.19
N LEU A 218 -12.86 -11.13 -11.03
CA LEU A 218 -13.65 -11.06 -9.80
C LEU A 218 -12.95 -11.81 -8.67
N ASP A 219 -12.37 -12.97 -8.97
CA ASP A 219 -11.63 -13.76 -8.00
C ASP A 219 -10.46 -12.93 -7.42
N LEU A 220 -9.65 -12.29 -8.28
CA LEU A 220 -8.58 -11.38 -7.86
C LEU A 220 -9.11 -10.19 -7.05
N PHE A 221 -10.25 -9.61 -7.45
CA PHE A 221 -10.87 -8.51 -6.74
C PHE A 221 -11.28 -8.91 -5.32
N PHE A 222 -12.01 -10.01 -5.15
CA PHE A 222 -12.48 -10.47 -3.84
C PHE A 222 -11.33 -11.00 -2.98
N MET A 223 -10.39 -11.73 -3.58
CA MET A 223 -9.20 -12.21 -2.86
C MET A 223 -8.32 -11.05 -2.40
N SER A 224 -8.20 -9.96 -3.17
CA SER A 224 -7.52 -8.76 -2.71
C SER A 224 -8.17 -8.16 -1.45
N ILE A 225 -9.50 -8.20 -1.33
CA ILE A 225 -10.20 -7.76 -0.10
C ILE A 225 -9.92 -8.75 1.04
N LEU A 226 -10.07 -10.04 0.77
CA LEU A 226 -9.89 -11.10 1.75
C LEU A 226 -8.48 -11.09 2.35
N PHE A 227 -7.44 -11.00 1.51
CA PHE A 227 -6.05 -10.98 1.96
C PHE A 227 -5.71 -9.73 2.77
N ASN A 228 -6.24 -8.56 2.40
CA ASN A 228 -6.08 -7.35 3.22
C ASN A 228 -6.67 -7.55 4.63
N LYS A 229 -7.86 -8.16 4.72
CA LYS A 229 -8.50 -8.47 6.01
C LYS A 229 -7.80 -9.58 6.78
N LEU A 230 -7.24 -10.57 6.08
CA LEU A 230 -6.48 -11.65 6.68
C LEU A 230 -5.17 -11.12 7.26
N TRP A 231 -4.47 -10.23 6.56
CA TRP A 231 -3.28 -9.56 7.11
C TRP A 231 -3.62 -8.72 8.34
N GLU A 232 -4.72 -7.96 8.30
CA GLU A 232 -5.18 -7.20 9.47
C GLU A 232 -5.48 -8.12 10.66
N LEU A 233 -6.14 -9.26 10.42
CA LEU A 233 -6.40 -10.28 11.43
C LEU A 233 -5.09 -10.86 11.97
N LEU A 234 -4.12 -11.19 11.11
CA LEU A 234 -2.83 -11.73 11.51
C LEU A 234 -2.08 -10.75 12.42
N TYR A 235 -2.03 -9.45 12.07
CA TYR A 235 -1.39 -8.44 12.91
C TYR A 235 -2.10 -8.28 14.26
N LYS A 236 -3.43 -8.33 14.29
CA LYS A 236 -4.20 -8.32 15.54
C LYS A 236 -3.93 -9.55 16.39
N LEU A 237 -3.84 -10.73 15.79
CA LEU A 237 -3.50 -11.96 16.50
C LEU A 237 -2.05 -11.94 17.02
N GLN A 238 -1.10 -11.40 16.26
CA GLN A 238 0.29 -11.20 16.70
C GLN A 238 0.37 -10.21 17.87
N PHE A 239 -0.40 -9.11 17.81
CA PHE A 239 -0.51 -8.17 18.92
C PHE A 239 -1.05 -8.85 20.18
N VAL A 240 -2.16 -9.58 20.06
CA VAL A 240 -2.75 -10.36 21.16
C VAL A 240 -1.75 -11.39 21.70
N TYR A 241 -1.07 -12.13 20.83
CA TYR A 241 -0.07 -13.12 21.22
C TYR A 241 1.09 -12.49 22.01
N THR A 242 1.63 -11.38 21.49
CA THR A 242 2.74 -10.65 22.14
C THR A 242 2.30 -10.08 23.48
N TYR A 243 1.12 -9.47 23.54
CA TYR A 243 0.58 -8.85 24.76
C TYR A 243 0.31 -9.86 25.88
N ILE A 244 -0.11 -11.08 25.55
CA ILE A 244 -0.41 -12.14 26.53
C ILE A 244 0.81 -13.03 26.82
N ALA A 245 1.92 -12.80 26.12
CA ALA A 245 3.11 -13.62 26.25
C ALA A 245 3.50 -13.80 27.75
N PRO A 246 3.65 -15.05 28.24
CA PRO A 246 3.83 -15.33 29.67
C PRO A 246 5.01 -14.62 30.33
N TRP A 247 6.02 -14.22 29.54
CA TRP A 247 7.22 -13.54 30.00
C TRP A 247 7.09 -11.99 30.04
N GLN A 248 6.05 -11.41 29.46
CA GLN A 248 5.78 -9.97 29.54
C GLN A 248 4.86 -9.57 30.70
N ILE A 249 4.12 -10.53 31.25
CA ILE A 249 3.21 -10.29 32.38
C ILE A 249 4.00 -10.39 33.68
N THR A 250 4.13 -9.26 34.40
CA THR A 250 4.57 -9.29 35.79
C THR A 250 3.55 -10.11 36.58
N TRP A 251 3.95 -11.26 37.13
CA TRP A 251 3.13 -12.21 37.89
C TRP A 251 2.62 -11.66 39.25
N GLY A 252 2.28 -10.38 39.32
CA GLY A 252 1.82 -9.72 40.54
C GLY A 252 0.36 -9.99 40.91
N SER A 253 -0.43 -10.67 40.07
CA SER A 253 -1.86 -10.89 40.32
C SER A 253 -2.38 -12.21 39.75
N ALA A 254 -3.03 -13.01 40.61
CA ALA A 254 -3.69 -14.28 40.27
C ALA A 254 -4.78 -14.11 39.18
N PHE A 255 -5.33 -12.91 39.02
CA PHE A 255 -6.33 -12.59 37.99
C PHE A 255 -5.79 -12.84 36.57
N HIS A 256 -4.51 -12.59 36.31
CA HIS A 256 -3.93 -12.82 34.98
C HIS A 256 -3.82 -14.31 34.64
N ALA A 257 -3.60 -15.18 35.62
CA ALA A 257 -3.59 -16.63 35.44
C ALA A 257 -5.01 -17.19 35.20
N PHE A 258 -6.03 -16.63 35.87
CA PHE A 258 -7.43 -17.02 35.66
C PHE A 258 -8.05 -16.47 34.37
N ALA A 259 -7.60 -15.33 33.87
CA ALA A 259 -8.11 -14.74 32.62
C ALA A 259 -7.55 -15.40 31.35
N GLN A 260 -6.45 -16.16 31.46
CA GLN A 260 -5.80 -16.83 30.33
C GLN A 260 -6.60 -18.01 29.73
N PRO A 261 -7.35 -18.82 30.49
CA PRO A 261 -8.25 -19.83 29.91
C PRO A 261 -9.47 -19.23 29.18
N PHE A 262 -9.99 -18.08 29.65
CA PHE A 262 -11.08 -17.35 28.97
C PHE A 262 -10.62 -16.57 27.73
N ALA A 263 -9.38 -16.82 27.29
CA ALA A 263 -8.79 -16.39 26.04
C ALA A 263 -9.39 -16.99 24.77
N VAL A 264 -10.02 -18.16 24.86
CA VAL A 264 -10.38 -18.94 23.69
C VAL A 264 -11.37 -18.21 22.73
N PRO A 265 -12.23 -17.25 23.17
CA PRO A 265 -13.01 -16.41 22.25
C PRO A 265 -12.22 -15.37 21.42
N ARG A 266 -10.88 -15.30 21.56
CA ARG A 266 -10.03 -14.24 20.96
C ARG A 266 -10.01 -14.21 19.44
N ILE A 267 -10.10 -15.36 18.76
CA ILE A 267 -10.04 -15.40 17.29
C ILE A 267 -11.31 -14.82 16.69
N LEU A 268 -12.48 -15.16 17.24
CA LEU A 268 -13.76 -14.65 16.75
C LEU A 268 -13.85 -13.13 16.96
N LEU A 269 -13.47 -12.63 18.14
CA LEU A 269 -13.48 -11.20 18.39
C LEU A 269 -12.44 -10.45 17.53
N ALA A 270 -11.25 -11.03 17.33
CA ALA A 270 -10.26 -10.48 16.42
C ALA A 270 -10.74 -10.50 14.96
N ALA A 271 -11.48 -11.53 14.55
CA ALA A 271 -12.08 -11.64 13.22
C ALA A 271 -13.18 -10.60 13.00
N VAL A 272 -14.09 -10.43 13.96
CA VAL A 272 -15.10 -9.35 13.94
C VAL A 272 -14.40 -7.99 13.89
N SER A 273 -13.35 -7.81 14.69
CA SER A 273 -12.56 -6.59 14.71
C SER A 273 -11.88 -6.31 13.36
N ALA A 274 -11.25 -7.31 12.74
CA ALA A 274 -10.64 -7.20 11.42
C ALA A 274 -11.68 -6.91 10.34
N PHE A 275 -12.85 -7.56 10.40
CA PHE A 275 -13.95 -7.32 9.47
C PHE A 275 -14.37 -5.84 9.45
N PHE A 276 -14.61 -5.25 10.62
CA PHE A 276 -14.97 -3.84 10.75
C PHE A 276 -13.78 -2.86 10.74
N SER A 277 -12.55 -3.36 10.67
CA SER A 277 -11.33 -2.57 10.89
C SER A 277 -11.33 -1.73 12.16
N THR A 278 -11.88 -2.27 13.24
CA THR A 278 -11.88 -1.63 14.56
C THR A 278 -10.58 -1.94 15.31
N PRO A 279 -10.05 -1.03 16.14
CA PRO A 279 -8.87 -1.35 16.96
C PRO A 279 -9.26 -2.25 18.15
N LEU A 280 -8.35 -3.15 18.52
CA LEU A 280 -8.44 -3.99 19.72
C LEU A 280 -7.74 -3.28 20.89
N ASN A 281 -8.48 -2.99 21.96
CA ASN A 281 -7.92 -2.40 23.16
C ASN A 281 -7.96 -3.42 24.31
N PRO A 282 -6.87 -3.58 25.09
CA PRO A 282 -6.91 -4.36 26.32
C PRO A 282 -7.78 -3.64 27.35
N PHE A 283 -8.76 -4.33 27.91
CA PHE A 283 -9.64 -3.77 28.92
C PHE A 283 -8.90 -3.66 30.25
N LEU A 284 -8.74 -2.43 30.77
CA LEU A 284 -8.04 -2.16 32.05
C LEU A 284 -6.63 -2.78 32.14
N GLY A 285 -5.91 -2.90 31.02
CA GLY A 285 -4.61 -3.57 30.99
C GLY A 285 -4.65 -5.09 31.21
N SER A 286 -5.85 -5.69 31.25
CA SER A 286 -6.04 -7.13 31.42
C SER A 286 -5.85 -7.92 30.12
N ALA A 287 -5.90 -9.25 30.23
CA ALA A 287 -5.83 -10.19 29.11
C ALA A 287 -7.15 -10.28 28.28
N ILE A 288 -8.14 -9.43 28.59
CA ILE A 288 -9.42 -9.33 27.89
C ILE A 288 -9.33 -8.16 26.92
N PHE A 289 -9.71 -8.38 25.66
CA PHE A 289 -9.75 -7.33 24.62
C PHE A 289 -11.19 -6.92 24.31
N ILE A 290 -11.38 -5.64 24.01
CA ILE A 290 -12.65 -5.08 23.55
C ILE A 290 -12.41 -4.35 22.23
N THR A 291 -13.36 -4.46 21.32
CA THR A 291 -13.36 -3.70 20.07
C THR A 291 -13.85 -2.27 20.31
N SER A 292 -13.11 -1.29 19.80
CA SER A 292 -13.54 0.11 19.84
C SER A 292 -14.32 0.51 18.57
N TYR A 293 -14.66 1.79 18.46
CA TYR A 293 -15.13 2.38 17.21
C TYR A 293 -13.99 2.48 16.19
N VAL A 294 -14.33 2.53 14.89
CA VAL A 294 -13.36 2.70 13.81
C VAL A 294 -12.68 4.07 13.97
N ARG A 295 -11.35 4.07 14.10
CA ARG A 295 -10.55 5.29 14.22
C ARG A 295 -9.84 5.59 12.90
N PRO A 296 -9.80 6.86 12.45
CA PRO A 296 -8.95 7.25 11.33
C PRO A 296 -7.49 6.88 11.59
N VAL A 297 -6.76 6.52 10.55
CA VAL A 297 -5.31 6.25 10.63
C VAL A 297 -4.57 7.53 11.06
N LYS A 298 -5.00 8.69 10.56
CA LYS A 298 -4.50 9.97 11.04
C LYS A 298 -4.92 10.19 12.50
N PHE A 299 -3.94 10.34 13.38
CA PHE A 299 -4.22 10.76 14.75
C PHE A 299 -4.38 12.28 14.79
N TRP A 300 -5.53 12.73 15.26
CA TRP A 300 -5.82 14.16 15.45
C TRP A 300 -5.09 14.65 16.70
N GLU A 301 -3.94 15.27 16.49
CA GLU A 301 -3.18 15.95 17.54
C GLU A 301 -3.10 17.44 17.20
N ARG A 302 -2.85 18.27 18.22
CA ARG A 302 -2.82 19.72 18.06
C ARG A 302 -1.61 20.09 17.20
N ASP A 303 -1.83 20.85 16.13
CA ASP A 303 -0.74 21.35 15.29
C ASP A 303 0.12 22.33 16.11
N TYR A 304 1.36 21.93 16.42
CA TYR A 304 2.33 22.79 17.09
C TYR A 304 3.00 23.66 16.02
N ASN A 305 2.62 24.93 15.95
CA ASN A 305 3.31 25.92 15.14
C ASN A 305 4.45 26.54 15.95
N THR A 306 5.70 26.31 15.54
CA THR A 306 6.85 27.05 16.05
C THR A 306 6.77 28.48 15.52
N LYS A 307 6.59 29.45 16.41
CA LYS A 307 6.77 30.87 16.05
C LYS A 307 8.22 31.22 16.36
N ARG A 308 8.98 31.57 15.31
CA ARG A 308 10.31 32.16 15.49
C ARG A 308 10.14 33.44 16.30
N VAL A 309 10.84 33.55 17.42
CA VAL A 309 10.86 34.78 18.21
C VAL A 309 11.73 35.78 17.45
N ASP A 310 11.09 36.77 16.81
CA ASP A 310 11.82 37.87 16.15
C ASP A 310 12.42 38.79 17.21
N HIS A 311 13.74 38.72 17.37
CA HIS A 311 14.47 39.53 18.34
C HIS A 311 14.60 41.01 17.95
N SER A 312 14.16 41.39 16.74
CA SER A 312 14.21 42.77 16.23
C SER A 312 13.34 43.73 17.03
N ASN A 313 12.29 43.25 17.70
CA ASN A 313 11.36 44.07 18.50
C ASN A 313 11.21 43.63 19.96
N THR A 314 12.04 42.70 20.47
CA THR A 314 11.98 42.26 21.87
C THR A 314 12.74 43.20 22.79
N ARG A 315 12.14 43.63 23.91
CA ARG A 315 12.82 44.46 24.94
C ARG A 315 14.02 43.72 25.52
N LEU A 316 15.17 44.39 25.67
CA LEU A 316 16.40 43.82 26.25
C LEU A 316 16.17 43.13 27.62
N ALA A 317 15.31 43.68 28.47
CA ALA A 317 14.93 43.07 29.75
C ALA A 317 14.33 41.67 29.58
N SER A 318 13.50 41.45 28.55
CA SER A 318 12.92 40.13 28.25
C SER A 318 13.92 39.10 27.73
N GLN A 319 15.07 39.54 27.21
CA GLN A 319 16.18 38.66 26.82
C GLN A 319 17.09 38.33 28.01
N LEU A 320 17.15 39.21 29.03
CA LEU A 320 17.96 39.04 30.22
C LEU A 320 17.24 38.21 31.31
N ASP A 321 15.93 38.40 31.47
CA ASP A 321 15.10 37.70 32.47
C ASP A 321 14.74 36.27 32.06
N ARG A 322 14.87 35.94 30.77
CA ARG A 322 14.45 34.68 30.20
C ARG A 322 15.59 34.17 29.34
N ASN A 323 16.43 33.27 29.87
CA ASN A 323 17.50 32.61 29.10
C ASN A 323 16.90 32.02 27.82
N PRO A 324 17.06 32.65 26.64
CA PRO A 324 16.27 32.30 25.45
C PRO A 324 16.61 30.91 24.87
N GLY A 325 17.65 30.27 25.42
CA GLY A 325 18.15 28.96 25.01
C GLY A 325 18.18 27.90 26.12
N SER A 326 17.59 28.12 27.30
CA SER A 326 17.57 27.09 28.37
C SER A 326 16.20 26.44 28.62
N ASP A 327 15.19 26.74 27.81
CA ASP A 327 13.91 26.03 27.86
C ASP A 327 14.05 24.78 26.96
N ASP A 328 14.24 23.60 27.56
CA ASP A 328 14.36 22.31 26.83
C ASP A 328 13.19 22.10 25.86
N ASN A 329 12.00 22.60 26.21
CA ASN A 329 10.82 22.58 25.32
C ASN A 329 11.02 23.35 24.01
N ASN A 330 11.76 24.45 24.02
CA ASN A 330 12.08 25.22 22.82
C ASN A 330 13.09 24.47 21.94
N LEU A 331 14.14 23.90 22.54
CA LEU A 331 15.12 23.07 21.83
C LEU A 331 14.46 21.84 21.17
N ASN A 332 13.57 21.18 21.90
CA ASN A 332 12.78 20.05 21.38
C ASN A 332 11.96 20.48 20.15
N SER A 333 11.28 21.63 20.22
CA SER A 333 10.46 22.12 19.11
C SER A 333 11.28 22.44 17.85
N ILE A 334 12.45 23.07 18.01
CA ILE A 334 13.39 23.36 16.92
C ILE A 334 13.91 22.07 16.30
N PHE A 335 14.27 21.10 17.14
CA PHE A 335 14.73 19.80 16.67
C PHE A 335 13.65 19.04 15.88
N TYR A 336 12.42 18.97 16.39
CA TYR A 336 11.32 18.33 15.65
C TYR A 336 11.04 19.03 14.32
N GLU A 337 11.17 20.36 14.25
CA GLU A 337 11.05 21.10 12.99
C GLU A 337 12.15 20.68 11.99
N HIS A 338 13.41 20.62 12.43
CA HIS A 338 14.52 20.18 11.59
C HIS A 338 14.38 18.72 11.15
N LEU A 339 14.01 17.82 12.07
CA LEU A 339 13.81 16.40 11.77
C LEU A 339 12.64 16.22 10.80
N THR A 340 11.54 16.93 11.02
CA THR A 340 10.38 16.89 10.12
C THR A 340 10.74 17.37 8.72
N ARG A 341 11.47 18.50 8.59
CA ARG A 341 11.94 18.99 7.28
C ARG A 341 12.89 17.99 6.61
N SER A 342 13.80 17.40 7.37
CA SER A 342 14.72 16.39 6.84
C SER A 342 13.98 15.16 6.31
N LEU A 343 13.01 14.65 7.07
CA LEU A 343 12.15 13.54 6.64
C LEU A 343 11.28 13.92 5.44
N GLN A 344 10.76 15.15 5.37
CA GLN A 344 10.02 15.62 4.19
C GLN A 344 10.85 15.56 2.90
N HIS A 345 12.16 15.81 2.98
CA HIS A 345 13.05 15.74 1.82
C HIS A 345 13.51 14.32 1.45
N SER A 346 13.62 13.41 2.43
CA SER A 346 14.31 12.11 2.24
C SER A 346 13.40 10.88 2.34
N LEU A 347 12.37 10.91 3.20
CA LEU A 347 11.62 9.73 3.62
C LEU A 347 11.03 8.93 2.46
N CYS A 348 10.42 9.62 1.48
CA CYS A 348 9.82 8.94 0.34
C CYS A 348 10.87 8.20 -0.51
N GLY A 349 12.05 8.81 -0.70
CA GLY A 349 13.17 8.18 -1.40
C GLY A 349 13.72 6.98 -0.64
N ASP A 350 13.92 7.10 0.67
CA ASP A 350 14.43 6.02 1.51
C ASP A 350 13.48 4.82 1.59
N LEU A 351 12.16 5.07 1.60
CA LEU A 351 11.13 4.04 1.51
C LEU A 351 11.19 3.31 0.16
N LEU A 352 11.30 4.05 -0.96
CA LEU A 352 11.44 3.46 -2.30
C LEU A 352 12.73 2.66 -2.48
N LEU A 353 13.82 3.05 -1.81
CA LEU A 353 15.08 2.31 -1.77
C LEU A 353 14.99 1.05 -0.87
N GLY A 354 13.88 0.84 -0.16
CA GLY A 354 13.66 -0.28 0.74
C GLY A 354 14.54 -0.23 2.00
N ARG A 355 15.04 0.95 2.38
CA ARG A 355 15.92 1.12 3.56
C ARG A 355 15.18 0.87 4.87
N TRP A 356 13.88 1.17 4.88
CA TRP A 356 12.99 0.99 6.02
C TRP A 356 12.31 -0.40 6.01
N GLY A 357 12.71 -1.29 5.09
CA GLY A 357 12.08 -2.60 4.90
C GLY A 357 10.72 -2.51 4.21
N ASN A 358 9.89 -3.53 4.41
CA ASN A 358 8.52 -3.55 3.91
C ASN A 358 7.66 -2.60 4.74
N TYR A 359 6.90 -1.74 4.06
CA TYR A 359 6.09 -0.71 4.68
C TYR A 359 4.67 -0.70 4.10
N SER A 360 3.72 -0.26 4.91
CA SER A 360 2.29 -0.19 4.61
C SER A 360 1.63 0.96 5.39
N THR A 361 0.40 1.29 5.01
CA THR A 361 -0.34 2.42 5.57
C THR A 361 -0.70 2.11 7.03
N GLY A 362 -0.34 2.99 7.96
CA GLY A 362 -0.52 2.80 9.40
C GLY A 362 0.71 2.23 10.13
N ASP A 363 1.79 1.91 9.41
CA ASP A 363 3.00 1.39 10.03
C ASP A 363 3.74 2.48 10.83
N CYS A 364 4.25 2.07 11.99
CA CYS A 364 5.03 2.92 12.89
C CYS A 364 6.48 2.44 12.94
N PHE A 365 7.41 3.38 12.81
CA PHE A 365 8.85 3.16 12.89
C PHE A 365 9.43 3.93 14.07
N ILE A 366 10.35 3.31 14.78
CA ILE A 366 11.08 3.96 15.86
C ILE A 366 12.48 4.27 15.34
N LEU A 367 12.78 5.55 15.21
CA LEU A 367 14.12 6.07 14.98
C LEU A 367 14.77 6.24 16.34
N ALA A 368 15.81 5.47 16.60
CA ALA A 368 16.61 5.57 17.81
C ALA A 368 18.03 6.02 17.46
N SER A 369 18.52 6.98 18.23
CA SER A 369 19.90 7.48 18.26
C SER A 369 20.33 7.56 19.73
N ASP A 370 21.63 7.67 19.99
CA ASP A 370 22.18 7.71 21.35
C ASP A 370 21.48 8.73 22.29
N TYR A 371 20.98 9.83 21.74
CA TYR A 371 20.34 10.92 22.49
C TYR A 371 18.85 11.09 22.20
N LEU A 372 18.28 10.31 21.27
CA LEU A 372 17.00 10.68 20.68
C LEU A 372 16.18 9.47 20.21
N ASN A 373 14.91 9.46 20.60
CA ASN A 373 13.94 8.50 20.13
C ASN A 373 12.76 9.24 19.48
N ALA A 374 12.54 8.98 18.20
CA ALA A 374 11.41 9.52 17.46
C ALA A 374 10.58 8.39 16.86
N LEU A 375 9.27 8.49 16.99
CA LEU A 375 8.31 7.60 16.36
C LEU A 375 7.79 8.27 15.09
N VAL A 376 8.00 7.63 13.95
CA VAL A 376 7.48 8.05 12.65
C VAL A 376 6.32 7.14 12.28
N HIS A 377 5.12 7.70 12.14
CA HIS A 377 3.92 6.99 11.75
C HIS A 377 3.55 7.32 10.31
N LEU A 378 3.43 6.31 9.44
CA LEU A 378 3.00 6.48 8.06
C LEU A 378 1.47 6.56 8.00
N ILE A 379 0.93 7.74 7.72
CA ILE A 379 -0.52 7.97 7.69
C ILE A 379 -1.12 7.50 6.37
N GLU A 380 -0.49 7.86 5.24
CA GLU A 380 -0.96 7.56 3.90
C GLU A 380 0.22 7.29 2.98
N ILE A 381 0.07 6.32 2.09
CA ILE A 381 1.05 5.96 1.07
C ILE A 381 0.37 6.02 -0.30
N GLY A 382 0.95 6.83 -1.17
CA GLY A 382 0.64 6.89 -2.60
C GLY A 382 1.84 6.47 -3.45
N ASN A 383 1.65 6.51 -4.76
CA ASN A 383 2.71 6.22 -5.72
C ASN A 383 3.70 7.40 -5.80
N GLY A 384 4.80 7.28 -5.04
CA GLY A 384 5.82 8.34 -4.92
C GLY A 384 5.40 9.50 -4.03
N LEU A 385 4.41 9.30 -3.16
CA LEU A 385 3.97 10.27 -2.15
C LEU A 385 3.80 9.52 -0.82
N VAL A 386 4.27 10.10 0.27
CA VAL A 386 4.08 9.55 1.62
C VAL A 386 3.72 10.68 2.56
N THR A 387 2.66 10.48 3.31
CA THR A 387 2.21 11.38 4.36
C THR A 387 2.53 10.74 5.70
N PHE A 388 3.26 11.44 6.56
CA PHE A 388 3.70 10.90 7.84
C PHE A 388 3.43 11.86 8.99
N GLN A 389 3.41 11.31 10.20
CA GLN A 389 3.35 12.04 11.46
C GLN A 389 4.57 11.67 12.29
N LEU A 390 5.28 12.69 12.77
CA LEU A 390 6.41 12.52 13.68
C LEU A 390 5.93 12.71 15.12
N ARG A 391 6.38 11.83 16.01
CA ARG A 391 6.16 11.90 17.45
C ARG A 391 7.46 11.75 18.21
N GLY A 392 7.61 12.55 19.24
CA GLY A 392 8.72 12.48 20.17
C GLY A 392 8.38 11.65 21.39
N LEU A 393 9.24 10.69 21.74
CA LEU A 393 9.37 10.31 23.15
C LEU A 393 10.58 11.11 23.66
N GLU A 394 10.40 11.76 24.81
CA GLU A 394 11.26 12.78 25.39
C GLU A 394 12.78 12.52 25.25
N PHE A 395 13.55 13.61 25.11
CA PHE A 395 14.99 13.60 25.31
C PHE A 395 15.25 13.11 26.75
N ARG A 396 16.19 12.17 26.90
CA ARG A 396 16.65 11.71 28.21
C ARG A 396 17.77 12.58 28.74
#